data_AF-A0A5N7XZA8-F1
#
_entry.id   AF-A0A5N7XZA8-F1
#
_cell.length_a   1.000
_cell.length_b   1.000
_cell.length_c   1.000
_cell.angle_alpha   90.00
_cell.angle_beta   90.00
_cell.angle_gamma   90.00
#
_symmetry.space_group_name_H-M   'P 1'
#
loop_
_entity.id
_entity.type
_entity.pdbx_description
1 polymer ?
#
loop_
_entity_poly.entity_id
_entity_poly.type
_entity_poly.pdbx_seq_one_letter_code
_entity_poly.pdbx_strand_id
1 'polypeptide(L)'
;MFSYALTAIVASSAAGVGAVERIPVNIKSVERNHYQTIEESMHIHTRYCDEIAYADSALLVFEPYGLENKLVFRSGVTCEVTQVYDRDAYYTRTGR
;
A
#
# COMPACT_ATOMS: atom_id res chain seq x y z
N MET A 1 53.79 16.21 -29.36
CA MET A 1 52.74 16.88 -28.55
C MET A 1 51.60 15.90 -28.39
N PHE A 2 51.54 15.20 -27.25
CA PHE A 2 50.50 14.21 -26.96
C PHE A 2 49.31 14.92 -26.32
N SER A 3 48.17 14.92 -27.00
CA SER A 3 46.92 15.45 -26.48
C SER A 3 46.11 14.28 -25.92
N TYR A 4 46.06 14.15 -24.59
CA TYR A 4 45.17 13.21 -23.91
C TYR A 4 43.84 13.91 -23.65
N ALA A 5 42.83 13.61 -24.47
CA ALA A 5 41.47 14.01 -24.20
C ALA A 5 40.90 13.11 -23.10
N LEU A 6 40.78 13.65 -21.88
CA LEU A 6 40.06 13.01 -20.78
C LEU A 6 38.56 13.01 -21.10
N THR A 7 38.02 11.86 -21.51
CA THR A 7 36.58 11.63 -21.58
C THR A 7 36.07 11.22 -20.20
N ALA A 8 35.40 12.15 -19.52
CA ALA A 8 34.67 11.86 -18.28
C ALA A 8 33.44 11.00 -18.61
N ILE A 9 33.46 9.73 -18.19
CA ILE A 9 32.30 8.84 -18.28
C ILE A 9 31.33 9.24 -17.16
N VAL A 10 30.21 9.86 -17.54
CA VAL A 10 29.11 10.16 -16.61
C VAL A 10 28.38 8.85 -16.30
N ALA A 11 28.60 8.30 -15.11
CA ALA A 11 27.82 7.17 -14.61
C ALA A 11 26.45 7.69 -14.10
N SER A 12 25.42 7.57 -14.93
CA SER A 12 24.03 7.84 -14.53
C SER A 12 23.49 6.65 -13.74
N SER A 13 23.46 6.76 -12.41
CA SER A 13 22.73 5.83 -11.55
C SER A 13 21.23 6.09 -11.69
N ALA A 14 20.54 5.26 -12.47
CA ALA A 14 19.09 5.16 -12.39
C ALA A 14 18.73 4.52 -11.04
N ALA A 15 18.49 5.35 -10.04
CA ALA A 15 17.87 4.91 -8.79
C ALA A 15 16.48 4.37 -9.14
N GLY A 16 16.27 3.07 -8.97
CA GLY A 16 14.95 2.45 -9.06
C GLY A 16 14.05 3.07 -8.00
N VAL A 17 13.18 3.97 -8.41
CA VAL A 17 12.09 4.47 -7.58
C VAL A 17 11.16 3.27 -7.38
N GLY A 18 11.05 2.77 -6.14
CA GLY A 18 10.14 1.66 -5.85
C GLY A 18 8.72 2.00 -6.34
N ALA A 19 8.07 1.05 -6.99
CA ALA A 19 6.72 1.28 -7.50
C ALA A 19 5.72 1.33 -6.34
N VAL A 20 4.80 2.29 -6.39
CA VAL A 20 3.65 2.35 -5.49
C VAL A 20 2.64 1.30 -5.95
N GLU A 21 2.32 0.35 -5.08
CA GLU A 21 1.31 -0.67 -5.35
C GLU A 21 -0.07 -0.18 -4.91
N ARG A 22 -1.09 -0.42 -5.75
CA ARG A 22 -2.46 0.08 -5.56
C ARG A 22 -3.44 -1.08 -5.76
N ILE A 23 -4.09 -1.51 -4.69
CA ILE A 23 -4.99 -2.66 -4.69
C ILE A 23 -6.42 -2.16 -4.46
N PRO A 24 -7.32 -2.29 -5.45
CA PRO A 24 -8.73 -1.97 -5.25
C PRO A 24 -9.35 -3.01 -4.33
N VAL A 25 -10.08 -2.55 -3.32
CA VAL A 25 -10.73 -3.40 -2.32
C VAL A 25 -12.16 -2.93 -2.11
N ASN A 26 -13.06 -3.86 -1.80
CA ASN A 26 -14.43 -3.54 -1.41
C ASN A 26 -14.57 -3.80 0.09
N ILE A 27 -14.87 -2.76 0.87
CA ILE A 27 -14.75 -2.80 2.34
C ILE A 27 -16.03 -2.43 3.07
N LYS A 28 -16.14 -2.93 4.30
CA LYS A 28 -17.12 -2.53 5.32
C LYS A 28 -16.40 -2.09 6.58
N SER A 29 -16.96 -1.12 7.28
CA SER A 29 -16.55 -0.77 8.64
C SER A 29 -17.01 -1.86 9.61
N VAL A 30 -16.10 -2.35 10.45
CA VAL A 30 -16.40 -3.33 11.50
C VAL A 30 -16.49 -2.63 12.85
N GLU A 31 -15.46 -1.85 13.18
CA GLU A 31 -15.39 -1.00 14.37
C GLU A 31 -14.53 0.23 14.06
N ARG A 32 -14.34 1.11 15.05
CA ARG A 32 -13.51 2.31 14.87
C ARG A 32 -12.10 1.89 14.45
N ASN A 33 -11.58 2.51 13.39
CA ASN A 33 -10.28 2.21 12.79
C ASN A 33 -10.13 0.80 12.18
N HIS A 34 -11.19 -0.01 12.12
CA HIS A 34 -11.11 -1.37 11.61
C HIS A 34 -12.08 -1.57 10.45
N TYR A 35 -11.49 -1.88 9.30
CA TYR A 35 -12.19 -2.21 8.07
C TYR A 35 -11.94 -3.65 7.70
N GLN A 36 -12.88 -4.23 6.96
CA GLN A 36 -12.77 -5.58 6.47
C GLN A 36 -13.26 -5.63 5.03
N THR A 37 -12.65 -6.49 4.22
CA THR A 37 -13.22 -6.80 2.90
C THR A 37 -14.60 -7.45 3.04
N ILE A 38 -15.45 -7.27 2.04
CA ILE A 38 -16.79 -7.88 2.04
C ILE A 38 -16.74 -9.41 2.11
N GLU A 39 -15.69 -10.00 1.55
CA GLU A 39 -15.40 -11.44 1.57
C GLU A 39 -14.76 -11.92 2.88
N GLU A 40 -14.49 -11.00 3.81
CA GLU A 40 -13.88 -11.29 5.11
C GLU A 40 -12.47 -11.91 5.01
N SER A 41 -11.83 -11.76 3.85
CA SER A 41 -10.48 -12.26 3.55
C SER A 41 -9.39 -11.36 4.14
N MET A 42 -9.64 -10.06 4.26
CA MET A 42 -8.63 -9.10 4.68
C MET A 42 -9.18 -8.14 5.74
N HIS A 43 -8.40 -7.94 6.81
CA HIS A 43 -8.65 -6.99 7.88
C HIS A 43 -7.64 -5.85 7.78
N ILE A 44 -8.14 -4.62 7.79
CA ILE A 44 -7.34 -3.40 7.61
C ILE A 44 -7.55 -2.53 8.84
N HIS A 45 -6.48 -2.32 9.59
CA HIS A 45 -6.46 -1.40 10.72
C HIS A 45 -5.83 -0.08 10.30
N THR A 46 -6.45 1.00 10.75
CA THR A 46 -6.05 2.37 10.43
C THR A 46 -5.71 3.16 11.68
N ARG A 47 -5.15 4.35 11.50
CA ARG A 47 -4.89 5.29 12.59
C ARG A 47 -5.87 6.46 12.53
N TYR A 48 -6.71 6.58 13.55
CA TYR A 48 -7.67 7.69 13.72
C TYR A 48 -8.54 7.97 12.48
N CYS A 49 -9.11 6.91 11.89
CA CYS A 49 -10.00 6.97 10.74
C CYS A 49 -11.43 6.66 11.15
N ASP A 50 -12.29 7.67 11.13
CA ASP A 50 -13.71 7.58 11.50
C ASP A 50 -14.65 7.53 10.28
N GLU A 51 -14.11 7.26 9.08
CA GLU A 51 -14.91 7.16 7.85
C GLU A 51 -15.74 5.87 7.86
N ILE A 52 -17.06 5.98 7.69
CA ILE A 52 -17.92 4.80 7.70
C ILE A 52 -18.07 4.25 6.28
N ALA A 53 -17.77 2.96 6.09
CA ALA A 53 -17.93 2.25 4.83
C ALA A 53 -18.99 1.15 4.92
N TYR A 54 -19.90 1.09 3.95
CA TYR A 54 -20.91 0.04 3.80
C TYR A 54 -20.82 -0.58 2.40
N ALA A 55 -19.94 -1.58 2.23
CA ALA A 55 -19.65 -2.15 0.92
C ALA A 55 -19.21 -1.10 -0.10
N ASP A 56 -18.27 -0.25 0.33
CA ASP A 56 -17.72 0.81 -0.50
C ASP A 56 -16.39 0.40 -1.13
N SER A 57 -16.13 0.91 -2.33
CA SER A 57 -14.85 0.72 -2.99
C SER A 57 -13.81 1.64 -2.37
N ALA A 58 -12.67 1.06 -2.02
CA ALA A 58 -11.51 1.79 -1.55
C ALA A 58 -10.25 1.29 -2.29
N LEU A 59 -9.16 2.05 -2.14
CA LEU A 59 -7.87 1.71 -2.68
C LEU A 59 -6.88 1.58 -1.53
N LEU A 60 -6.32 0.38 -1.38
CA LEU A 60 -5.21 0.13 -0.48
C LEU A 60 -3.91 0.44 -1.22
N VAL A 61 -3.16 1.40 -0.72
CA VAL A 61 -1.94 1.91 -1.34
C VAL A 61 -0.75 1.54 -0.47
N PHE A 62 0.18 0.77 -1.05
CA PHE A 62 1.44 0.44 -0.43
C PHE A 62 2.54 1.28 -1.07
N GLU A 63 3.12 2.17 -0.27
CA GLU A 63 4.27 2.95 -0.71
C GLU A 63 5.57 2.12 -0.59
N PRO A 64 6.49 2.29 -1.54
CA PRO A 64 7.80 1.66 -1.45
C PRO A 64 8.49 2.08 -0.16
N TYR A 65 9.25 1.16 0.44
CA TYR A 65 9.92 1.35 1.74
C TYR A 65 8.97 1.44 2.96
N GLY A 66 7.66 1.21 2.76
CA GLY A 66 6.69 0.95 3.83
C GLY A 66 6.48 2.12 4.80
N LEU A 67 6.81 3.34 4.38
CA LEU A 67 6.76 4.51 5.25
C LEU A 67 5.33 4.93 5.56
N GLU A 68 4.41 4.84 4.58
CA GLU A 68 3.02 5.25 4.76
C GLU A 68 2.05 4.42 3.89
N ASN A 69 1.52 3.34 4.45
CA ASN A 69 0.41 2.65 3.80
C ASN A 69 -0.87 3.46 3.97
N LYS A 70 -1.70 3.54 2.93
CA LYS A 70 -2.89 4.40 2.89
C LYS A 70 -4.11 3.63 2.44
N LEU A 71 -5.25 3.92 3.05
CA LEU A 71 -6.57 3.48 2.60
C LEU A 71 -7.30 4.70 2.06
N VAL A 72 -7.58 4.71 0.76
CA VAL A 72 -8.26 5.81 0.08
C VAL A 72 -9.69 5.39 -0.24
N PHE A 73 -10.67 6.04 0.38
CA PHE A 73 -12.08 5.78 0.16
C PHE A 73 -12.56 6.42 -1.16
N ARG A 74 -13.68 5.91 -1.71
CA ARG A 74 -14.31 6.54 -2.88
C ARG A 74 -14.69 8.01 -2.65
N SER A 75 -15.03 8.36 -1.40
CA SER A 75 -15.29 9.75 -0.98
C SER A 75 -14.07 10.67 -1.15
N GLY A 76 -12.87 10.11 -1.33
CA GLY A 76 -11.59 10.83 -1.37
C GLY A 76 -10.92 10.94 0.01
N VAL A 77 -11.60 10.53 1.08
CA VAL A 77 -10.99 10.44 2.42
C VAL A 77 -9.82 9.46 2.36
N THR A 78 -8.71 9.83 2.99
CA THR A 78 -7.49 9.01 3.03
C THR A 78 -7.10 8.79 4.48
N CYS A 79 -6.87 7.54 4.83
CA CYS A 79 -6.50 7.14 6.18
C CYS A 79 -5.18 6.38 6.19
N GLU A 80 -4.36 6.64 7.20
CA GLU A 80 -3.12 5.89 7.46
C GLU A 80 -3.46 4.47 7.87
N VAL A 81 -2.84 3.48 7.23
CA VAL A 81 -2.99 2.06 7.52
C VAL A 81 -1.84 1.61 8.41
N THR A 82 -2.17 1.16 9.61
CA THR A 82 -1.20 0.66 10.59
C THR A 82 -0.93 -0.82 10.40
N GLN A 83 -1.94 -1.57 9.95
CA GLN A 83 -1.81 -3.03 9.82
C GLN A 83 -2.79 -3.60 8.80
N VAL A 84 -2.33 -4.61 8.06
CA VAL A 84 -3.15 -5.40 7.16
C VAL A 84 -2.93 -6.87 7.49
N TYR A 85 -4.03 -7.58 7.72
CA TYR A 85 -4.03 -9.03 7.90
C TYR A 85 -4.82 -9.66 6.76
N ASP A 86 -4.13 -10.41 5.91
CA ASP A 86 -4.75 -11.23 4.89
C ASP A 86 -4.83 -12.68 5.39
N ARG A 87 -6.06 -13.13 5.58
CA ARG A 87 -6.39 -14.49 6.03
C ARG A 87 -5.95 -15.52 4.97
N ASP A 88 -6.13 -15.23 3.70
CA ASP A 88 -5.90 -16.16 2.61
C ASP A 88 -4.40 -16.30 2.32
N ALA A 89 -3.64 -15.21 2.45
CA ALA A 89 -2.17 -15.25 2.46
C ALA A 89 -1.62 -15.99 3.70
N TYR A 90 -2.27 -15.84 4.86
CA TYR A 90 -1.88 -16.56 6.07
C TYR A 90 -2.07 -18.07 5.90
N TYR A 91 -3.23 -18.53 5.42
CA TYR A 91 -3.49 -19.95 5.15
C TYR A 91 -2.54 -20.54 4.10
N THR A 92 -2.14 -19.77 3.09
CA THR A 92 -1.15 -20.24 2.09
C THR A 92 0.25 -20.40 2.70
N ARG A 93 0.59 -19.63 3.75
CA ARG A 93 1.90 -19.68 4.43
C ARG A 93 1.98 -20.72 5.55
N THR A 94 0.88 -20.96 6.27
CA THR A 94 0.82 -21.95 7.37
C THR A 94 0.20 -23.28 6.94
N GLY A 95 -0.39 -23.35 5.75
CA GLY A 95 -0.96 -24.54 5.15
C GLY A 95 0.12 -25.51 4.70
N ARG A 96 0.46 -26.42 5.61
CA ARG A 96 1.04 -27.74 5.34
C ARG A 96 -0.08 -28.77 5.31
#